data_AF-E8R0M5-F1
#
_entry.id   AF-E8R0M5-F1
#
_cell.length_a   1.000
_cell.length_b   1.000
_cell.length_c   1.000
_cell.angle_alpha   90.00
_cell.angle_beta   90.00
_cell.angle_gamma   90.00
#
_symmetry.space_group_name_H-M   'P 1'
#
loop_
_entity.id
_entity.type
_entity.pdbx_description
1 polymer ?
#
loop_
_entity_poly.entity_id
_entity_poly.type
_entity_poly.pdbx_seq_one_letter_code
_entity_poly.pdbx_strand_id
1 'polypeptide(L)'
;MTLRSTRIAVVWAVVSMALAVPTAQADPVFLDSGQTSVLLDLTTLESAAGLTLSGVSAKVITPGNLGPNSVAFPINPRNATAPLFPTTFEYDSNDFLSTFSGTIEHEGSVFFNNDTIEVGHFRIGFDGSRVGGDASGFFVESTVGLAAILFDVAAPSVLEALASGLTIQANLLVSPEFASVLQTAGLAASDLTGAMVGSALIQANVIPEPAALTLMGMGVVVGVVATVHRRYARVKA
;
A
#
# COMPACT_ATOMS: atom_id res chain seq x y z
N MET A 1 -78.46 18.06 -35.05
CA MET A 1 -77.98 17.27 -33.90
C MET A 1 -77.28 16.06 -34.47
N THR A 2 -75.97 16.15 -34.67
CA THR A 2 -75.15 15.11 -35.30
C THR A 2 -73.74 15.26 -34.73
N LEU A 3 -73.39 14.36 -33.80
CA LEU A 3 -72.15 14.37 -33.03
C LEU A 3 -70.95 14.13 -33.95
N ARG A 4 -69.96 15.03 -33.88
CA ARG A 4 -68.61 14.81 -34.41
C ARG A 4 -67.87 13.84 -33.48
N SER A 5 -67.42 12.70 -34.01
CA SER A 5 -66.60 11.75 -33.26
C SER A 5 -65.12 12.17 -33.30
N THR A 6 -64.65 12.73 -32.19
CA THR A 6 -63.23 13.03 -31.97
C THR A 6 -62.53 11.72 -31.57
N ARG A 7 -61.72 11.14 -32.47
CA ARG A 7 -60.88 9.99 -32.15
C ARG A 7 -59.69 10.46 -31.31
N ILE A 8 -59.69 10.11 -30.03
CA ILE A 8 -58.57 10.30 -29.11
C ILE A 8 -57.54 9.21 -29.41
N ALA A 9 -56.39 9.61 -29.96
CA ALA A 9 -55.23 8.73 -30.13
C ALA A 9 -54.51 8.61 -28.78
N VAL A 10 -54.60 7.43 -28.15
CA VAL A 10 -53.82 7.09 -26.96
C VAL A 10 -52.45 6.61 -27.44
N VAL A 11 -51.44 7.46 -27.31
CA VAL A 11 -50.04 7.10 -27.57
C VAL A 11 -49.48 6.48 -26.29
N TRP A 12 -49.20 5.18 -26.32
CA TRP A 12 -48.47 4.49 -25.27
C TRP A 12 -46.97 4.80 -25.42
N ALA A 13 -46.44 5.66 -24.55
CA ALA A 13 -45.00 5.86 -24.43
C ALA A 13 -44.44 4.78 -23.49
N VAL A 14 -43.72 3.80 -24.06
CA VAL A 14 -42.90 2.87 -23.28
C VAL A 14 -41.62 3.62 -22.88
N VAL A 15 -41.52 4.01 -21.61
CA VAL A 15 -40.27 4.51 -21.03
C VAL A 15 -39.45 3.29 -20.63
N SER A 16 -38.54 2.85 -21.50
CA SER A 16 -37.51 1.88 -21.13
C SER A 16 -36.53 2.57 -20.19
N MET A 17 -36.72 2.40 -18.89
CA MET A 17 -35.81 2.87 -17.87
C MET A 17 -34.63 1.90 -17.85
N ALA A 18 -33.57 2.22 -18.60
CA ALA A 18 -32.30 1.52 -18.49
C ALA A 18 -31.76 1.79 -17.08
N LEU A 19 -31.90 0.81 -16.18
CA LEU A 19 -31.14 0.78 -14.94
C LEU A 19 -29.68 0.63 -15.35
N ALA A 20 -28.94 1.73 -15.39
CA ALA A 20 -27.50 1.67 -15.38
C ALA A 20 -27.12 0.98 -14.07
N VAL A 21 -26.80 -0.30 -14.15
CA VAL A 21 -26.15 -1.00 -13.05
C VAL A 21 -24.80 -0.31 -12.90
N PRO A 22 -24.52 0.40 -11.79
CA PRO A 22 -23.17 0.85 -11.57
C PRO A 22 -22.29 -0.40 -11.56
N THR A 23 -21.39 -0.51 -12.52
CA THR A 23 -20.27 -1.44 -12.38
C THR A 23 -19.54 -0.97 -11.13
N ALA A 24 -19.57 -1.78 -10.07
CA ALA A 24 -18.74 -1.55 -8.90
C ALA A 24 -17.28 -1.60 -9.41
N GLN A 25 -16.72 -0.43 -9.69
CA GLN A 25 -15.28 -0.28 -9.77
C GLN A 25 -14.82 -0.53 -8.34
N ALA A 26 -13.95 -1.53 -8.15
CA ALA A 26 -13.42 -1.79 -6.82
C ALA A 26 -12.64 -0.56 -6.36
N ASP A 27 -12.97 -0.06 -5.17
CA ASP A 27 -12.33 1.12 -4.63
C ASP A 27 -10.90 0.77 -4.19
N PRO A 28 -9.90 1.59 -4.54
CA PRO A 28 -8.55 1.37 -4.09
C PRO A 28 -8.49 1.40 -2.56
N VAL A 29 -7.61 0.57 -2.03
CA VAL A 29 -7.38 0.38 -0.60
C VAL A 29 -6.03 1.00 -0.27
N PHE A 30 -5.99 1.84 0.76
CA PHE A 30 -4.80 2.58 1.14
C PHE A 30 -4.23 2.06 2.44
N LEU A 31 -2.90 1.95 2.52
CA LEU A 31 -2.23 1.70 3.79
C LEU A 31 -2.33 2.94 4.68
N ASP A 32 -2.70 2.72 5.94
CA ASP A 32 -2.85 3.81 6.92
C ASP A 32 -1.87 3.66 8.08
N SER A 33 -1.73 2.46 8.62
CA SER A 33 -0.89 2.18 9.78
C SER A 33 -0.47 0.71 9.82
N GLY A 34 0.36 0.33 10.79
CA GLY A 34 0.80 -1.04 10.98
C GLY A 34 2.28 -1.10 11.33
N GLN A 35 2.89 -2.24 11.07
CA GLN A 35 4.32 -2.43 11.30
C GLN A 35 4.93 -3.38 10.27
N THR A 36 6.22 -3.21 10.03
CA THR A 36 7.06 -4.17 9.33
C THR A 36 8.02 -4.78 10.33
N SER A 37 7.85 -6.07 10.61
CA SER A 37 8.75 -6.85 11.46
C SER A 37 9.88 -7.42 10.62
N VAL A 38 11.09 -7.41 11.16
CA VAL A 38 12.30 -7.92 10.50
C VAL A 38 13.04 -8.84 11.45
N LEU A 39 13.42 -10.00 10.94
CA LEU A 39 14.32 -10.93 11.61
C LEU A 39 15.57 -11.07 10.73
N LEU A 40 16.66 -10.42 11.16
CA LEU A 40 17.95 -10.49 10.46
C LEU A 40 18.79 -11.64 10.98
N ASP A 41 19.53 -12.28 10.09
CA ASP A 41 20.63 -13.17 10.44
C ASP A 41 21.87 -12.33 10.80
N LEU A 42 21.89 -11.87 12.06
CA LEU A 42 22.98 -11.04 12.58
C LEU A 42 24.32 -11.78 12.54
N THR A 43 24.34 -13.10 12.64
CA THR A 43 25.54 -13.93 12.51
C THR A 43 26.13 -13.86 11.11
N THR A 44 25.29 -13.95 10.07
CA THR A 44 25.73 -13.77 8.68
C THR A 44 26.22 -12.34 8.44
N LEU A 45 25.50 -11.32 8.94
CA LEU A 45 25.94 -9.91 8.79
C LEU A 45 27.24 -9.60 9.53
N GLU A 46 27.43 -10.12 10.73
CA GLU A 46 28.65 -9.95 11.51
C GLU A 46 29.84 -10.67 10.85
N SER A 47 29.66 -11.93 10.45
CA SER A 47 30.74 -12.71 9.83
C SER A 47 31.10 -12.25 8.41
N ALA A 48 30.14 -11.77 7.63
CA ALA A 48 30.36 -11.37 6.24
C ALA A 48 30.71 -9.88 6.08
N ALA A 49 30.27 -9.03 7.01
CA ALA A 49 30.38 -7.58 6.89
C ALA A 49 30.89 -6.87 8.17
N GLY A 50 31.19 -7.61 9.25
CA GLY A 50 31.63 -7.01 10.51
C GLY A 50 30.59 -6.04 11.11
N LEU A 51 29.30 -6.25 10.81
CA LEU A 51 28.21 -5.44 11.31
C LEU A 51 27.63 -6.07 12.58
N THR A 52 28.00 -5.54 13.73
CA THR A 52 27.44 -5.95 15.03
C THR A 52 26.35 -4.97 15.44
N LEU A 53 25.12 -5.44 15.63
CA LEU A 53 24.01 -4.63 16.09
C LEU A 53 24.29 -4.09 17.50
N SER A 54 24.36 -2.77 17.66
CA SER A 54 24.60 -2.11 18.95
C SER A 54 23.34 -1.57 19.60
N GLY A 55 22.31 -1.26 18.82
CA GLY A 55 21.07 -0.74 19.36
C GLY A 55 19.97 -0.47 18.33
N VAL A 56 18.83 -0.04 18.85
CA VAL A 56 17.67 0.40 18.09
C VAL A 56 17.19 1.75 18.64
N SER A 57 16.64 2.59 17.76
CA SER A 57 16.02 3.84 18.19
C SER A 57 14.75 3.59 19.03
N ALA A 58 14.31 4.58 19.81
CA ALA A 58 13.16 4.47 20.71
C ALA A 58 11.83 4.14 20.03
N LYS A 59 11.74 4.28 18.71
CA LYS A 59 10.55 4.04 17.89
C LYS A 59 10.43 2.60 17.40
N VAL A 60 11.52 1.84 17.49
CA VAL A 60 11.53 0.43 17.12
C VAL A 60 10.79 -0.38 18.18
N ILE A 61 9.90 -1.24 17.72
CA ILE A 61 9.12 -2.15 18.56
C ILE A 61 9.93 -3.43 18.73
N THR A 62 10.19 -3.81 19.98
CA THR A 62 10.94 -5.03 20.31
C THR A 62 10.23 -5.84 21.41
N PRO A 63 9.95 -7.13 21.20
CA PRO A 63 10.17 -7.89 19.96
C PRO A 63 9.14 -7.53 18.87
N GLY A 64 9.51 -7.77 17.61
CA GLY A 64 8.57 -7.77 16.48
C GLY A 64 7.75 -9.06 16.39
N ASN A 65 6.97 -9.20 15.33
CA ASN A 65 6.05 -10.32 15.12
C ASN A 65 6.70 -11.54 14.41
N LEU A 66 8.02 -11.55 14.26
CA LEU A 66 8.78 -12.68 13.72
C LEU A 66 9.54 -13.46 14.82
N GLY A 67 9.16 -13.27 16.08
CA GLY A 67 9.74 -13.95 17.23
C GLY A 67 10.61 -13.04 18.12
N PRO A 68 11.21 -13.59 19.19
CA PRO A 68 11.83 -12.80 20.26
C PRO A 68 13.06 -12.00 19.83
N ASN A 69 13.73 -12.43 18.75
CA ASN A 69 14.92 -11.76 18.20
C ASN A 69 14.59 -10.82 17.04
N SER A 70 13.31 -10.62 16.73
CA SER A 70 12.88 -9.71 15.67
C SER A 70 12.66 -8.30 16.22
N VAL A 71 12.80 -7.32 15.33
CA VAL A 71 12.46 -5.93 15.58
C VAL A 71 11.35 -5.52 14.64
N ALA A 72 10.54 -4.52 14.97
CA ALA A 72 9.53 -4.00 14.07
C ALA A 72 9.56 -2.48 13.97
N PHE A 73 9.31 -1.99 12.77
CA PHE A 73 9.26 -0.57 12.46
C PHE A 73 7.81 -0.16 12.20
N PRO A 74 7.28 0.84 12.91
CA PRO A 74 5.95 1.34 12.64
C PRO A 74 5.87 1.94 11.23
N ILE A 75 4.78 1.64 10.53
CA ILE A 75 4.45 2.28 9.25
C ILE A 75 3.98 3.71 9.53
N ASN A 76 4.54 4.67 8.82
CA ASN A 76 4.17 6.09 8.94
C ASN A 76 2.75 6.31 8.40
N PRO A 77 1.95 7.15 9.08
CA PRO A 77 0.61 7.48 8.61
C PRO A 77 0.66 8.31 7.32
N ARG A 78 -0.43 8.31 6.56
CA ARG A 78 -0.55 9.06 5.29
C ARG A 78 -0.42 10.58 5.44
N ASN A 79 -0.62 11.10 6.64
CA ASN A 79 -0.49 12.51 6.97
C ASN A 79 0.83 12.82 7.71
N ALA A 80 1.79 11.89 7.73
CA ALA A 80 3.10 12.16 8.29
C ALA A 80 3.74 13.38 7.61
N THR A 81 4.48 14.15 8.41
CA THR A 81 5.15 15.37 7.96
C THR A 81 6.63 15.29 8.30
N ALA A 82 7.42 16.11 7.60
CA ALA A 82 8.87 16.14 7.77
C ALA A 82 9.26 16.25 9.26
N PRO A 83 10.25 15.47 9.73
CA PRO A 83 11.22 14.71 8.93
C PRO A 83 10.74 13.34 8.42
N LEU A 84 9.53 12.90 8.76
CA LEU A 84 8.96 11.65 8.26
C LEU A 84 8.31 11.82 6.88
N PHE A 85 8.34 10.76 6.08
CA PHE A 85 7.62 10.68 4.82
C PHE A 85 6.28 9.95 5.01
N PRO A 86 5.20 10.42 4.35
CA PRO A 86 3.91 9.75 4.41
C PRO A 86 3.89 8.49 3.55
N THR A 87 3.26 7.42 4.06
CA THR A 87 2.95 6.23 3.25
C THR A 87 1.92 6.59 2.18
N THR A 88 2.19 6.20 0.94
CA THR A 88 1.28 6.41 -0.21
C THR A 88 0.84 5.10 -0.84
N PHE A 89 1.21 3.96 -0.26
CA PHE A 89 0.95 2.66 -0.85
C PHE A 89 -0.54 2.36 -0.95
N GLU A 90 -0.96 1.94 -2.13
CA GLU A 90 -2.34 1.62 -2.48
C GLU A 90 -2.41 0.38 -3.37
N TYR A 91 -3.54 -0.33 -3.36
CA TYR A 91 -3.82 -1.48 -4.22
C TYR A 91 -5.32 -1.74 -4.35
N ASP A 92 -5.74 -2.50 -5.37
CA ASP A 92 -7.06 -3.11 -5.45
C ASP A 92 -7.02 -4.52 -4.81
N SER A 93 -7.85 -4.75 -3.79
CA SER A 93 -7.94 -6.05 -3.12
C SER A 93 -8.39 -7.21 -4.02
N ASN A 94 -9.02 -6.93 -5.17
CA ASN A 94 -9.41 -7.94 -6.15
C ASN A 94 -8.32 -8.20 -7.21
N ASP A 95 -7.35 -7.30 -7.35
CA ASP A 95 -6.27 -7.40 -8.34
C ASP A 95 -5.00 -6.73 -7.84
N PHE A 96 -4.42 -7.25 -6.76
CA PHE A 96 -3.24 -6.66 -6.13
C PHE A 96 -2.07 -6.53 -7.12
N LEU A 97 -1.73 -7.62 -7.81
CA LEU A 97 -0.49 -7.74 -8.60
C LEU A 97 -0.42 -6.80 -9.81
N SER A 98 -1.55 -6.27 -10.28
CA SER A 98 -1.59 -5.35 -11.43
C SER A 98 -1.82 -3.89 -11.02
N THR A 99 -2.25 -3.63 -9.78
CA THR A 99 -2.75 -2.32 -9.35
C THR A 99 -1.94 -1.65 -8.25
N PHE A 100 -1.05 -2.37 -7.56
CA PHE A 100 -0.30 -1.77 -6.46
C PHE A 100 0.55 -0.58 -6.93
N SER A 101 0.65 0.45 -6.10
CA SER A 101 1.42 1.65 -6.40
C SER A 101 1.91 2.35 -5.11
N GLY A 102 2.87 3.26 -5.23
CA GLY A 102 3.35 4.07 -4.10
C GLY A 102 4.46 3.43 -3.26
N THR A 103 4.66 3.97 -2.06
CA THR A 103 5.72 3.55 -1.12
C THR A 103 5.16 3.33 0.28
N ILE A 104 5.80 2.42 1.03
CA ILE A 104 5.54 2.21 2.46
C ILE A 104 6.69 2.82 3.24
N GLU A 105 6.40 3.84 4.03
CA GLU A 105 7.38 4.61 4.80
C GLU A 105 7.36 4.18 6.26
N HIS A 106 8.52 4.19 6.92
CA HIS A 106 8.65 3.78 8.32
C HIS A 106 9.38 4.83 9.16
N GLU A 107 9.17 4.76 10.47
CA GLU A 107 9.95 5.50 11.46
C GLU A 107 10.86 4.54 12.25
N GLY A 108 12.07 4.99 12.53
CA GLY A 108 13.02 4.31 13.41
C GLY A 108 14.29 3.85 12.70
N SER A 109 15.34 3.70 13.49
CA SER A 109 16.69 3.33 13.06
C SER A 109 17.23 2.13 13.84
N VAL A 110 18.15 1.40 13.21
CA VAL A 110 19.07 0.46 13.85
C VAL A 110 20.48 1.02 13.80
N PHE A 111 21.26 0.66 14.81
CA PHE A 111 22.62 1.13 14.99
C PHE A 111 23.58 -0.05 14.99
N PHE A 112 24.67 0.06 14.24
CA PHE A 112 25.72 -0.94 14.17
C PHE A 112 27.06 -0.38 14.67
N ASN A 113 27.92 -1.29 15.09
CA ASN A 113 29.32 -1.04 15.44
C ASN A 113 29.46 0.09 16.47
N ASN A 114 28.78 -0.08 17.61
CA ASN A 114 28.75 0.87 18.72
C ASN A 114 28.25 2.27 18.29
N ASP A 115 27.12 2.27 17.57
CA ASP A 115 26.39 3.43 17.08
C ASP A 115 27.15 4.32 16.09
N THR A 116 28.16 3.75 15.43
CA THR A 116 28.94 4.46 14.39
C THR A 116 28.25 4.44 13.04
N ILE A 117 27.39 3.45 12.79
CA ILE A 117 26.62 3.31 11.57
C ILE A 117 25.13 3.33 11.95
N GLU A 118 24.42 4.31 11.43
CA GLU A 118 22.97 4.38 11.50
C GLU A 118 22.37 3.98 10.15
N VAL A 119 21.35 3.14 10.17
CA VAL A 119 20.40 2.96 9.06
C VAL A 119 19.00 3.00 9.60
N GLY A 120 18.13 3.76 8.94
CA GLY A 120 16.82 4.02 9.49
C GLY A 120 15.92 4.81 8.56
N HIS A 121 14.70 5.02 9.05
CA HIS A 121 13.59 5.57 8.29
C HIS A 121 13.46 4.85 6.95
N PHE A 122 12.99 3.60 7.03
CA PHE A 122 12.99 2.72 5.89
C PHE A 122 11.84 3.02 4.92
N ARG A 123 12.14 3.03 3.63
CA ARG A 123 11.15 3.00 2.56
C ARG A 123 11.13 1.63 1.92
N ILE A 124 9.93 1.09 1.73
CA ILE A 124 9.70 -0.03 0.84
C ILE A 124 9.15 0.54 -0.47
N GLY A 125 9.90 0.35 -1.55
CA GLY A 125 9.55 0.78 -2.89
C GLY A 125 9.47 -0.40 -3.86
N PHE A 126 9.04 -0.13 -5.09
CA PHE A 126 9.01 -1.11 -6.18
C PHE A 126 9.72 -0.55 -7.42
N ASP A 127 10.53 -1.40 -8.03
CA ASP A 127 11.17 -1.15 -9.32
C ASP A 127 11.10 -2.43 -10.17
N GLY A 128 10.33 -2.38 -11.26
CA GLY A 128 10.16 -3.51 -12.16
C GLY A 128 11.46 -3.98 -12.84
N SER A 129 12.49 -3.14 -12.90
CA SER A 129 13.79 -3.53 -13.44
C SER A 129 14.60 -4.43 -12.50
N ARG A 130 14.20 -4.50 -11.21
CA ARG A 130 14.80 -5.38 -10.20
C ARG A 130 14.17 -6.77 -10.14
N VAL A 131 13.15 -7.02 -10.95
CA VAL A 131 12.53 -8.34 -11.04
C VAL A 131 13.51 -9.30 -11.72
N GLY A 132 13.92 -10.36 -11.02
CA GLY A 132 14.84 -11.35 -11.55
C GLY A 132 15.46 -12.22 -10.46
N GLY A 133 15.84 -13.45 -10.82
CA GLY A 133 16.29 -14.44 -9.84
C GLY A 133 15.22 -14.65 -8.78
N ASP A 134 15.58 -14.45 -7.51
CA ASP A 134 14.66 -14.53 -6.38
C ASP A 134 13.99 -13.18 -6.03
N ALA A 135 14.44 -12.06 -6.59
CA ALA A 135 13.95 -10.72 -6.28
C ALA A 135 12.60 -10.41 -6.94
N SER A 136 11.67 -9.89 -6.16
CA SER A 136 10.29 -9.57 -6.57
C SER A 136 10.13 -8.20 -7.23
N GLY A 137 11.18 -7.38 -7.26
CA GLY A 137 11.12 -5.97 -7.66
C GLY A 137 10.87 -5.01 -6.50
N PHE A 138 10.38 -5.49 -5.35
CA PHE A 138 10.34 -4.70 -4.12
C PHE A 138 11.73 -4.56 -3.50
N PHE A 139 12.00 -3.42 -2.91
CA PHE A 139 13.27 -3.13 -2.24
C PHE A 139 13.05 -2.34 -0.95
N VAL A 140 14.01 -2.43 -0.04
CA VAL A 140 14.08 -1.67 1.22
C VAL A 140 15.26 -0.71 1.14
N GLU A 141 14.99 0.58 1.22
CA GLU A 141 16.01 1.62 1.33
C GLU A 141 16.01 2.25 2.71
N SER A 142 17.19 2.68 3.15
CA SER A 142 17.35 3.54 4.31
C SER A 142 17.35 4.99 3.85
N THR A 143 16.58 5.86 4.51
CA THR A 143 16.52 7.29 4.17
C THR A 143 17.28 8.18 5.16
N VAL A 144 17.77 7.60 6.27
CA VAL A 144 18.62 8.27 7.26
C VAL A 144 19.90 7.46 7.50
N GLY A 145 21.00 8.16 7.81
CA GLY A 145 22.31 7.56 8.00
C GLY A 145 22.90 7.09 6.66
N LEU A 146 23.14 5.79 6.50
CA LEU A 146 23.57 5.23 5.22
C LEU A 146 22.38 5.21 4.24
N ALA A 147 22.24 6.28 3.46
CA ALA A 147 21.19 6.43 2.46
C ALA A 147 21.49 5.60 1.21
N ALA A 148 21.00 4.35 1.20
CA ALA A 148 21.12 3.42 0.09
C ALA A 148 19.96 2.44 0.11
N ILE A 149 19.72 1.80 -1.04
CA ILE A 149 18.95 0.55 -1.08
C ILE A 149 19.78 -0.48 -0.35
N LEU A 150 19.20 -1.09 0.68
CA LEU A 150 19.88 -2.06 1.55
C LEU A 150 19.57 -3.48 1.08
N PHE A 151 18.29 -3.74 0.85
CA PHE A 151 17.82 -5.08 0.54
C PHE A 151 16.88 -5.09 -0.64
N ASP A 152 17.01 -6.10 -1.50
CA ASP A 152 15.92 -6.50 -2.37
C ASP A 152 15.02 -7.48 -1.61
N VAL A 153 13.72 -7.47 -1.92
CA VAL A 153 12.73 -8.33 -1.28
C VAL A 153 12.45 -9.50 -2.21
N ALA A 154 12.59 -10.72 -1.70
CA ALA A 154 12.32 -11.93 -2.48
C ALA A 154 10.82 -12.08 -2.79
N ALA A 155 10.48 -13.03 -3.66
CA ALA A 155 9.09 -13.42 -3.86
C ALA A 155 8.41 -13.75 -2.50
N PRO A 156 7.20 -13.23 -2.24
CA PRO A 156 6.55 -13.40 -0.94
C PRO A 156 6.18 -14.87 -0.70
N SER A 157 6.46 -15.36 0.50
CA SER A 157 5.98 -16.65 0.99
C SER A 157 4.54 -16.57 1.53
N VAL A 158 4.11 -15.37 1.93
CA VAL A 158 2.73 -15.04 2.30
C VAL A 158 2.35 -13.72 1.62
N LEU A 159 1.18 -13.71 0.97
CA LEU A 159 0.59 -12.51 0.38
C LEU A 159 -0.93 -12.55 0.60
N GLU A 160 -1.42 -11.71 1.51
CA GLU A 160 -2.83 -11.52 1.81
C GLU A 160 -3.17 -10.03 1.67
N ALA A 161 -3.65 -9.63 0.49
CA ALA A 161 -4.02 -8.25 0.18
C ALA A 161 -5.54 -8.10 0.20
N LEU A 162 -6.12 -7.98 1.40
CA LEU A 162 -7.57 -7.90 1.60
C LEU A 162 -8.02 -6.44 1.73
N ALA A 163 -9.30 -6.18 1.54
CA ALA A 163 -9.89 -4.85 1.82
C ALA A 163 -9.85 -4.46 3.32
N SER A 164 -9.58 -5.44 4.20
CA SER A 164 -9.50 -5.24 5.65
C SER A 164 -8.05 -5.17 6.17
N GLY A 165 -7.05 -5.45 5.35
CA GLY A 165 -5.65 -5.43 5.78
C GLY A 165 -4.70 -6.02 4.74
N LEU A 166 -3.42 -5.74 4.92
CA LEU A 166 -2.34 -6.28 4.10
C LEU A 166 -1.36 -7.08 4.98
N THR A 167 -1.14 -8.34 4.63
CA THR A 167 -0.06 -9.17 5.20
C THR A 167 0.87 -9.64 4.08
N ILE A 168 2.15 -9.31 4.18
CA ILE A 168 3.18 -9.78 3.24
C ILE A 168 4.35 -10.33 4.05
N GLN A 169 4.77 -11.57 3.77
CA GLN A 169 5.99 -12.13 4.31
C GLN A 169 6.93 -12.51 3.18
N ALA A 170 8.19 -12.11 3.27
CA ALA A 170 9.21 -12.37 2.26
C ALA A 170 10.61 -12.44 2.88
N ASN A 171 11.56 -13.01 2.14
CA ASN A 171 12.97 -12.99 2.52
C ASN A 171 13.63 -11.67 2.08
N LEU A 172 14.65 -11.25 2.82
CA LEU A 172 15.48 -10.10 2.50
C LEU A 172 16.79 -10.60 1.88
N LEU A 173 17.10 -10.04 0.72
CA LEU A 173 18.31 -10.31 -0.05
C LEU A 173 19.19 -9.06 -0.04
N VAL A 174 20.50 -9.20 0.10
CA VAL A 174 21.42 -8.05 0.02
C VAL A 174 21.33 -7.45 -1.39
N SER A 175 21.04 -6.15 -1.47
CA SER A 175 20.97 -5.44 -2.74
C SER A 175 22.37 -5.22 -3.36
N PRO A 176 22.46 -5.02 -4.69
CA PRO A 176 23.71 -4.66 -5.36
C PRO A 176 24.34 -3.39 -4.78
N GLU A 177 23.52 -2.39 -4.44
CA GLU A 177 23.98 -1.12 -3.86
C GLU A 177 24.67 -1.36 -2.52
N PHE A 178 24.04 -2.13 -1.65
CA PHE A 178 24.59 -2.40 -0.34
C PHE A 178 25.82 -3.30 -0.40
N ALA A 179 25.80 -4.35 -1.22
CA ALA A 179 26.97 -5.20 -1.43
C ALA A 179 28.18 -4.39 -1.94
N SER A 180 27.94 -3.41 -2.82
CA SER A 180 28.99 -2.51 -3.31
C SER A 180 29.54 -1.61 -2.20
N VAL A 181 28.68 -1.06 -1.34
CA VAL A 181 29.09 -0.28 -0.16
C VAL A 181 29.96 -1.13 0.78
N LEU A 182 29.54 -2.36 1.08
CA LEU A 182 30.26 -3.27 1.97
C LEU A 182 31.65 -3.64 1.41
N GLN A 183 31.75 -3.92 0.11
CA GLN A 183 33.05 -4.21 -0.52
C GLN A 183 33.97 -2.98 -0.54
N THR A 184 33.43 -1.81 -0.89
CA THR A 184 34.21 -0.57 -0.95
C THR A 184 34.73 -0.15 0.42
N ALA A 185 33.95 -0.41 1.47
CA ALA A 185 34.35 -0.18 2.86
C ALA A 185 35.35 -1.23 3.38
N GLY A 186 35.67 -2.27 2.60
CA GLY A 186 36.51 -3.39 3.03
C GLY A 186 35.87 -4.27 4.10
N LEU A 187 34.54 -4.21 4.24
CA LEU A 187 33.77 -4.97 5.21
C LEU A 187 33.41 -6.37 4.70
N ALA A 188 33.20 -6.52 3.39
CA ALA A 188 32.95 -7.80 2.74
C ALA A 188 34.12 -8.21 1.85
N ALA A 189 34.56 -9.47 2.00
CA ALA A 189 35.64 -10.05 1.19
C ALA A 189 35.19 -10.50 -0.22
N SER A 190 33.87 -10.62 -0.43
CA SER A 190 33.26 -11.03 -1.69
C SER A 190 31.96 -10.25 -1.93
N ASP A 191 31.46 -10.32 -3.16
CA ASP A 191 30.14 -9.78 -3.49
C ASP A 191 29.03 -10.57 -2.79
N LEU A 192 28.23 -9.87 -1.99
CA LEU A 192 27.11 -10.42 -1.23
C LEU A 192 25.76 -10.23 -1.95
N THR A 193 25.75 -9.65 -3.15
CA THR A 193 24.51 -9.40 -3.90
C THR A 193 23.65 -10.66 -4.00
N GLY A 194 22.38 -10.55 -3.60
CA GLY A 194 21.41 -11.65 -3.59
C GLY A 194 21.54 -12.61 -2.39
N ALA A 195 22.50 -12.42 -1.48
CA ALA A 195 22.61 -13.25 -0.29
C ALA A 195 21.40 -13.02 0.63
N MET A 196 20.77 -14.12 1.07
CA MET A 196 19.67 -14.07 2.02
C MET A 196 20.19 -13.73 3.42
N VAL A 197 19.66 -12.65 4.02
CA VAL A 197 20.12 -12.11 5.31
C VAL A 197 19.00 -11.95 6.33
N GLY A 198 17.80 -12.40 6.01
CA GLY A 198 16.69 -12.39 6.94
C GLY A 198 15.33 -12.53 6.29
N SER A 199 14.31 -12.23 7.08
CA SER A 199 12.92 -12.20 6.64
C SER A 199 12.24 -10.93 7.13
N ALA A 200 11.28 -10.46 6.34
CA ALA A 200 10.41 -9.34 6.66
C ALA A 200 8.94 -9.79 6.65
N LEU A 201 8.14 -9.20 7.55
CA LEU A 201 6.70 -9.40 7.67
C LEU A 201 6.03 -8.04 7.80
N ILE A 202 5.32 -7.63 6.77
CA ILE A 202 4.46 -6.45 6.75
C ILE A 202 3.09 -6.87 7.27
N GLN A 203 2.59 -6.14 8.26
CA GLN A 203 1.21 -6.25 8.74
C GLN A 203 0.63 -4.84 8.84
N ALA A 204 -0.19 -4.49 7.86
CA ALA A 204 -0.74 -3.15 7.72
C ALA A 204 -2.26 -3.14 7.84
N ASN A 205 -2.76 -2.11 8.52
CA ASN A 205 -4.16 -1.72 8.50
C ASN A 205 -4.39 -0.83 7.29
N VAL A 206 -5.57 -0.97 6.71
CA VAL A 206 -5.93 -0.26 5.49
C VAL A 206 -7.25 0.46 5.66
N ILE A 207 -7.42 1.51 4.86
CA ILE A 207 -8.66 2.28 4.75
C ILE A 207 -9.16 2.23 3.30
N PRO A 208 -10.42 1.84 3.06
CA PRO A 208 -11.05 2.05 1.75
C PRO A 208 -11.19 3.54 1.44
N GLU A 209 -11.20 3.94 0.16
CA GLU A 209 -11.64 5.31 -0.16
C GLU A 209 -13.05 5.55 0.38
N PRO A 210 -13.34 6.76 0.90
CA PRO A 210 -14.71 7.17 1.06
C PRO A 210 -15.35 7.12 -0.33
N ALA A 211 -16.39 6.30 -0.50
CA ALA A 211 -17.23 6.26 -1.70
C ALA A 211 -17.97 7.60 -1.90
N ALA A 212 -17.23 8.65 -2.20
CA ALA A 212 -17.73 9.96 -2.48
C ALA A 212 -18.30 9.93 -3.90
N LEU A 213 -19.62 9.76 -4.05
CA LEU A 213 -20.49 10.43 -5.05
C LEU A 213 -21.79 9.68 -5.42
N THR A 214 -22.16 8.56 -4.79
CA THR A 214 -23.48 7.95 -5.07
C THR A 214 -24.67 8.75 -4.52
N LEU A 215 -24.43 9.76 -3.68
CA LEU A 215 -25.48 10.64 -3.13
C LEU A 215 -25.98 11.74 -4.10
N MET A 216 -25.37 11.89 -5.28
CA MET A 216 -25.88 12.81 -6.32
C MET A 216 -27.07 12.22 -7.11
N GLY A 217 -27.26 10.88 -7.08
CA GLY A 217 -28.31 10.20 -7.85
C GLY A 217 -29.73 10.31 -7.28
N MET A 218 -29.88 10.56 -5.97
CA MET A 218 -31.22 10.64 -5.34
C MET A 218 -31.87 12.02 -5.42
N GLY A 219 -31.09 13.09 -5.63
CA GLY A 219 -31.62 14.45 -5.75
C GLY A 219 -32.39 14.72 -7.04
N VAL A 220 -32.00 14.06 -8.14
CA VAL A 220 -32.61 14.28 -9.47
C VAL A 220 -33.96 13.56 -9.61
N VAL A 221 -34.12 12.39 -8.97
CA VAL A 221 -35.38 11.62 -9.02
C VAL A 221 -36.52 12.34 -8.27
N VAL A 222 -36.22 13.01 -7.15
CA VAL A 222 -37.23 13.79 -6.41
C VAL A 222 -37.62 15.07 -7.17
N GLY A 223 -36.66 15.72 -7.85
CA GLY A 223 -36.91 16.93 -8.65
C GLY A 223 -37.87 16.71 -9.82
N VAL A 224 -37.77 15.57 -10.52
CA VAL A 224 -38.64 15.26 -11.66
C VAL A 224 -40.07 14.92 -11.20
N VAL A 225 -40.24 14.18 -10.11
CA VAL A 225 -41.57 13.86 -9.57
C VAL A 225 -42.29 15.11 -9.05
N ALA A 226 -41.58 16.02 -8.38
CA ALA A 226 -42.16 17.28 -7.90
C ALA A 226 -42.58 18.22 -9.04
N THR A 227 -41.86 18.21 -10.16
CA THR A 227 -42.17 19.07 -11.31
C THR A 227 -43.38 18.57 -12.11
N VAL A 228 -43.58 17.24 -12.18
CA VAL A 228 -44.75 16.65 -12.83
C VAL A 228 -46.04 16.86 -12.02
N HIS A 229 -45.96 16.79 -10.68
CA HIS A 229 -47.14 17.00 -9.83
C HIS A 229 -47.69 18.45 -9.90
N ARG A 230 -46.82 19.46 -10.02
CA ARG A 230 -47.25 20.87 -10.12
C ARG A 230 -47.96 21.21 -11.44
N ARG A 231 -47.69 20.50 -12.53
CA ARG A 231 -48.38 20.73 -13.81
C ARG A 231 -49.78 20.14 -13.85
N TYR A 232 -50.05 19.06 -13.11
CA TYR A 232 -51.38 18.48 -13.03
C TYR A 232 -52.36 19.31 -12.18
N ALA A 233 -51.87 20.02 -11.15
CA ALA A 233 -52.73 20.84 -10.30
C ALA A 233 -53.22 22.14 -10.97
N ARG A 234 -52.52 22.67 -11.98
CA ARG A 234 -52.92 23.89 -12.70
C ARG A 234 -53.88 23.69 -13.87
N VAL A 235 -54.14 22.45 -14.28
CA VAL A 235 -55.06 22.14 -15.39
C VAL A 235 -56.49 21.88 -14.89
N LYS A 236 -56.69 21.80 -13.56
CA LYS A 236 -58.00 21.56 -12.93
C LYS A 236 -58.58 22.77 -12.16
N ALA A 237 -57.99 23.96 -12.31
CA ALA A 237 -58.52 25.20 -11.76
C ALA A 237 -59.13 26.05 -12.87
#